data_AF-A0AAX3JBX4-F1
#
_entry.id   AF-A0AAX3JBX4-F1
#
_cell.length_a   1.000
_cell.length_b   1.000
_cell.length_c   1.000
_cell.angle_alpha   90.00
_cell.angle_beta   90.00
_cell.angle_gamma   90.00
#
_symmetry.space_group_name_H-M   'P 1'
#
loop_
_entity.id
_entity.type
_entity.pdbx_description
1 polymer ?
#
loop_
_entity_poly.entity_id
_entity_poly.type
_entity_poly.pdbx_seq_one_letter_code
_entity_poly.pdbx_strand_id
1 'polypeptide(L)'
;MYKDFIKAISGARTYGEHISKLQEILDKSSSDPQLVTAIGQIITELMHAQAHSIQKKNSSQKVRLADSSTSLIKQVYAYCQQRAQSGEPDWMTAARKAGWTPPQTES
;
A
#
# COMPACT_ATOMS: atom_id res chain seq x y z
N MET A 1 0.02 -8.88 3.59
CA MET A 1 -0.25 -7.80 2.62
C MET A 1 -0.42 -6.43 3.28
N TYR A 2 -1.47 -6.15 4.07
CA TYR A 2 -1.68 -4.83 4.69
C TYR A 2 -0.54 -4.40 5.64
N LYS A 3 -0.11 -5.29 6.54
CA LYS A 3 1.03 -5.03 7.45
C LYS A 3 2.35 -4.88 6.70
N ASP A 4 2.53 -5.62 5.60
CA ASP A 4 3.72 -5.51 4.75
C ASP A 4 3.74 -4.17 4.02
N PHE A 5 2.60 -3.70 3.50
CA PHE A 5 2.46 -2.38 2.87
C PHE A 5 2.82 -1.27 3.86
N ILE A 6 2.26 -1.32 5.08
CA ILE A 6 2.59 -0.36 6.15
C ILE A 6 4.11 -0.34 6.39
N LYS A 7 4.75 -1.51 6.54
CA LYS A 7 6.20 -1.61 6.74
C LYS A 7 7.03 -1.13 5.54
N ALA A 8 6.54 -1.33 4.32
CA ALA A 8 7.18 -0.88 3.10
C ALA A 8 7.20 0.66 3.03
N ILE A 9 6.12 1.32 3.46
CA ILE A 9 5.96 2.78 3.45
C ILE A 9 6.52 3.47 4.69
N SER A 10 6.45 2.85 5.88
CA SER A 10 6.80 3.46 7.18
C SER A 10 8.30 3.55 7.48
N GLY A 11 9.16 3.43 6.47
CA GLY A 11 10.62 3.47 6.63
C GLY A 11 11.25 4.60 5.81
N ALA A 12 12.39 5.13 6.28
CA ALA A 12 13.20 6.05 5.50
C ALA A 12 14.06 5.24 4.50
N ARG A 13 13.63 5.20 3.23
CA ARG A 13 14.31 4.43 2.17
C ARG A 13 14.40 5.23 0.88
N THR A 14 15.22 4.79 -0.05
CA THR A 14 15.21 5.37 -1.40
C THR A 14 13.91 5.02 -2.14
N TYR A 15 13.56 5.79 -3.18
CA TYR A 15 12.40 5.46 -4.03
C TYR A 15 12.50 4.05 -4.60
N GLY A 16 13.69 3.63 -5.04
CA GLY A 16 13.93 2.29 -5.57
C GLY A 16 13.64 1.18 -4.54
N GLU A 17 14.11 1.34 -3.30
CA GLU A 17 13.81 0.38 -2.23
C GLU A 17 12.32 0.31 -1.88
N HIS A 18 11.61 1.44 -1.90
CA HIS A 18 10.16 1.43 -1.70
C HIS A 18 9.45 0.68 -2.84
N ILE A 19 9.84 0.92 -4.10
CA ILE A 19 9.29 0.23 -5.26
C ILE A 19 9.51 -1.28 -5.17
N SER A 20 10.75 -1.73 -4.91
CA SER A 20 11.06 -3.16 -4.79
C SER A 20 10.21 -3.84 -3.72
N LYS A 21 10.08 -3.24 -2.53
CA LYS A 21 9.24 -3.80 -1.47
C LYS A 21 7.75 -3.83 -1.82
N LEU A 22 7.26 -2.86 -2.56
CA LEU A 22 5.87 -2.85 -3.04
C LEU A 22 5.64 -3.93 -4.10
N GLN A 23 6.60 -4.15 -5.00
CA GLN A 23 6.56 -5.26 -5.97
C GLN A 23 6.56 -6.62 -5.25
N GLU A 24 7.41 -6.83 -4.25
CA GLU A 24 7.41 -8.05 -3.42
C GLU A 24 6.07 -8.29 -2.72
N ILE A 25 5.28 -7.25 -2.44
CA ILE A 25 3.93 -7.38 -1.87
C ILE A 25 2.92 -7.79 -2.94
N LEU A 26 3.07 -7.30 -4.18
CA LEU A 26 2.23 -7.69 -5.32
C LEU A 26 2.49 -9.13 -5.77
N ASP A 27 3.75 -9.57 -5.75
CA ASP A 27 4.14 -10.95 -6.10
C ASP A 27 3.60 -11.98 -5.10
N LYS A 28 3.29 -11.55 -3.87
CA LYS A 28 2.56 -12.39 -2.92
C LYS A 28 1.10 -12.45 -3.36
N SER A 29 0.62 -13.65 -3.69
CA SER A 29 -0.77 -13.90 -4.10
C SER A 29 -1.75 -13.15 -3.19
N SER A 30 -2.47 -12.19 -3.78
CA SER A 30 -3.25 -11.19 -3.05
C SER A 30 -4.74 -11.32 -3.32
N SER A 31 -5.54 -11.42 -2.26
CA SER A 31 -7.00 -11.55 -2.31
C SER A 31 -7.73 -10.22 -2.54
N ASP A 32 -7.05 -9.08 -2.36
CA ASP A 32 -7.60 -7.71 -2.48
C ASP A 32 -7.14 -7.02 -3.79
N PRO A 33 -7.95 -7.07 -4.86
CA PRO A 33 -7.62 -6.45 -6.14
C PRO A 33 -7.60 -4.92 -6.08
N GLN A 34 -8.37 -4.29 -5.17
CA GLN A 34 -8.35 -2.83 -5.03
C GLN A 34 -7.01 -2.37 -4.48
N LEU A 35 -6.48 -3.10 -3.49
CA LEU A 35 -5.15 -2.83 -2.96
C LEU A 35 -4.05 -3.08 -4.00
N VAL A 36 -4.16 -4.14 -4.81
CA VAL A 36 -3.23 -4.40 -5.92
C VAL A 36 -3.19 -3.24 -6.91
N THR A 37 -4.35 -2.75 -7.36
CA THR A 37 -4.44 -1.61 -8.27
C THR A 37 -3.83 -0.36 -7.65
N ALA A 38 -4.15 -0.07 -6.38
CA ALA A 38 -3.64 1.09 -5.69
C ALA A 38 -2.11 1.04 -5.48
N ILE A 39 -1.55 -0.13 -5.15
CA ILE A 39 -0.10 -0.34 -5.08
C ILE A 39 0.55 -0.12 -6.45
N GLY A 40 -0.06 -0.60 -7.54
CA GLY A 40 0.44 -0.37 -8.90
C GLY A 40 0.50 1.10 -9.30
N GLN A 41 -0.52 1.88 -8.90
CA GLN A 41 -0.53 3.34 -9.10
C GLN A 41 0.57 4.02 -8.28
N ILE A 42 0.74 3.65 -7.01
CA ILE A 42 1.81 4.17 -6.15
C ILE A 42 3.18 3.84 -6.74
N ILE A 43 3.41 2.61 -7.22
CA ILE A 43 4.68 2.24 -7.87
C ILE A 43 4.95 3.14 -9.07
N THR A 44 3.96 3.39 -9.93
CA THR A 44 4.10 4.28 -11.09
C THR A 44 4.52 5.70 -10.68
N GLU A 45 3.86 6.27 -9.67
CA GLU A 45 4.23 7.59 -9.14
C GLU A 45 5.64 7.61 -8.55
N LEU A 46 6.02 6.57 -7.80
CA LEU A 46 7.36 6.44 -7.24
C LEU A 46 8.42 6.27 -8.32
N MET A 47 8.14 5.57 -9.42
CA MET A 47 9.05 5.44 -10.57
C MET A 47 9.26 6.80 -11.25
N HIS A 48 8.21 7.60 -11.42
CA HIS A 48 8.33 8.97 -11.93
C HIS A 48 9.17 9.84 -10.98
N ALA A 49 8.89 9.77 -9.67
CA ALA A 49 9.67 10.50 -8.67
C ALA A 49 11.14 10.05 -8.63
N GLN A 50 11.40 8.75 -8.80
CA GLN A 50 12.75 8.19 -8.90
C GLN A 50 13.48 8.72 -10.13
N ALA A 51 12.82 8.73 -11.31
CA ALA A 51 13.40 9.27 -12.53
C ALA A 51 13.79 10.76 -12.39
N HIS A 52 12.90 11.57 -11.81
CA HIS A 52 13.21 12.97 -11.48
C HIS A 52 14.36 13.10 -10.47
N SER A 53 14.42 12.22 -9.47
CA SER A 53 15.51 12.21 -8.50
C SER A 53 16.86 11.85 -9.14
N ILE A 54 16.88 10.90 -10.07
CA ILE A 54 18.06 10.53 -10.85
C ILE A 54 18.54 11.71 -11.69
N GLN A 55 17.64 12.41 -12.39
CA GLN A 55 17.98 13.60 -13.17
C GLN A 55 18.60 14.71 -12.29
N LYS A 56 18.12 14.85 -11.06
CA LYS A 56 18.66 15.79 -10.06
C LYS A 56 19.88 15.27 -9.30
N LYS A 57 20.39 14.07 -9.63
CA LYS A 57 21.50 13.38 -8.95
C LYS A 57 21.27 13.12 -7.45
N ASN A 58 20.00 12.99 -7.03
CA ASN A 58 19.59 12.76 -5.64
C ASN A 58 18.98 11.37 -5.43
N SER A 59 19.26 10.40 -6.31
CA SER A 59 18.64 9.07 -6.28
C SER A 59 18.87 8.29 -4.98
N SER A 60 19.99 8.54 -4.29
CA SER A 60 20.32 7.95 -2.99
C SER A 60 19.68 8.67 -1.79
N GLN A 61 18.93 9.76 -2.03
CA GLN A 61 18.24 10.48 -0.98
C GLN A 61 17.16 9.58 -0.37
N LYS A 62 17.23 9.41 0.95
CA LYS A 62 16.19 8.70 1.70
C LYS A 62 14.94 9.57 1.76
N VAL A 63 13.81 8.95 1.45
CA VAL A 63 12.49 9.57 1.47
C VAL A 63 11.66 8.82 2.50
N ARG A 64 10.83 9.57 3.23
CA ARG A 64 9.82 9.00 4.11
C ARG A 64 8.48 9.16 3.42
N LEU A 65 8.03 8.11 2.74
CA LEU A 65 6.75 8.14 2.03
C LEU A 65 5.57 8.31 3.00
N ALA A 66 5.70 7.88 4.25
CA ALA A 66 4.72 8.14 5.31
C ALA A 66 4.53 9.65 5.60
N ASP A 67 5.59 10.44 5.46
CA ASP A 67 5.57 11.90 5.64
C ASP A 67 5.30 12.65 4.31
N SER A 68 5.21 11.93 3.19
CA SER A 68 5.01 12.54 1.87
C SER A 68 3.60 13.12 1.72
N SER A 69 3.50 14.21 0.97
CA SER A 69 2.24 14.91 0.70
C SER A 69 1.29 14.16 -0.24
N THR A 70 1.70 12.99 -0.76
CA THR A 70 0.94 12.24 -1.76
C THR A 70 -0.35 11.70 -1.15
N SER A 71 -1.48 12.24 -1.61
CA SER A 71 -2.83 11.90 -1.12
C SER A 71 -3.14 10.41 -1.26
N LEU A 72 -2.71 9.80 -2.37
CA LEU A 72 -2.91 8.38 -2.64
C LEU A 72 -2.19 7.49 -1.61
N ILE A 73 -0.92 7.78 -1.31
CA ILE A 73 -0.14 7.03 -0.32
C ILE A 73 -0.80 7.10 1.06
N LYS A 74 -1.29 8.28 1.47
CA LYS A 74 -1.99 8.45 2.76
C LYS A 74 -3.30 7.67 2.80
N GLN A 75 -4.11 7.71 1.74
CA GLN A 75 -5.37 6.97 1.65
C GLN A 75 -5.14 5.46 1.75
N VAL A 76 -4.20 4.92 0.98
CA VAL A 76 -3.89 3.48 0.99
C VAL A 76 -3.26 3.07 2.32
N TYR A 77 -2.43 3.93 2.92
CA TYR A 77 -1.85 3.69 4.24
C TYR A 77 -2.93 3.64 5.34
N ALA A 78 -3.88 4.58 5.34
CA ALA A 78 -5.01 4.57 6.27
C ALA A 78 -5.92 3.34 6.07
N TYR A 79 -6.21 2.99 4.80
CA TYR A 79 -6.94 1.77 4.46
C TYR A 79 -6.25 0.51 5.01
N CYS A 80 -4.93 0.39 4.79
CA CYS A 80 -4.15 -0.73 5.31
C CYS A 80 -4.10 -0.74 6.83
N GLN A 81 -4.03 0.42 7.50
CA GLN A 81 -4.03 0.51 8.95
C GLN A 81 -5.36 0.04 9.54
N GLN A 82 -6.49 0.49 8.99
CA GLN A 82 -7.82 0.03 9.42
C GLN A 82 -7.95 -1.49 9.25
N ARG A 83 -7.60 -2.03 8.07
CA ARG A 83 -7.65 -3.47 7.80
C ARG A 83 -6.70 -4.29 8.67
N ALA A 84 -5.53 -3.75 9.00
CA ALA A 84 -4.55 -4.39 9.88
C ALA A 84 -4.99 -4.40 11.35
N GLN A 85 -5.79 -3.42 11.79
CA GLN A 85 -6.33 -3.31 13.15
C GLN A 85 -7.63 -4.11 13.33
N SER A 86 -8.51 -4.17 12.32
CA SER A 86 -9.78 -4.88 12.40
C SER A 86 -9.64 -6.41 12.49
N GLY A 87 -8.45 -6.99 12.26
CA GLY A 87 -8.26 -8.44 12.27
C GLY A 87 -9.18 -9.18 11.29
N GLU A 88 -9.72 -8.48 10.29
CA GLU A 88 -10.79 -8.99 9.44
C GLU A 88 -10.21 -10.11 8.55
N PRO A 89 -10.62 -11.37 8.74
CA PRO A 89 -9.98 -12.49 8.06
C PRO A 89 -10.31 -12.50 6.57
N ASP A 90 -9.42 -13.08 5.76
CA ASP A 90 -9.58 -13.21 4.30
C ASP A 90 -10.95 -13.77 3.87
N TRP A 91 -11.54 -14.70 4.66
CA TRP A 91 -12.85 -15.26 4.38
C TRP A 91 -13.99 -14.24 4.43
N MET A 92 -13.86 -13.19 5.25
CA MET A 92 -14.90 -12.15 5.39
C MET A 92 -14.87 -11.19 4.20
N THR A 93 -13.70 -11.00 3.58
CA THR A 93 -13.54 -10.28 2.31
C THR A 93 -14.09 -11.11 1.14
N ALA A 94 -13.86 -12.43 1.14
CA ALA A 94 -14.45 -13.35 0.17
C ALA A 94 -15.99 -13.40 0.29
N ALA A 95 -16.52 -13.41 1.51
CA ALA A 95 -17.97 -13.39 1.78
C ALA A 95 -18.63 -12.13 1.23
N ARG A 96 -18.03 -10.94 1.43
CA ARG A 96 -18.54 -9.68 0.85
C ARG A 96 -18.54 -9.69 -0.67
N LYS A 97 -17.52 -10.28 -1.31
CA LYS A 97 -17.50 -10.46 -2.78
C LYS A 97 -18.58 -11.41 -3.28
N ALA A 98 -18.99 -12.38 -2.47
CA ALA A 98 -20.10 -13.29 -2.76
C ALA A 98 -21.49 -12.68 -2.45
N GLY A 99 -21.56 -11.37 -2.15
CA GLY A 99 -22.81 -10.68 -1.84
C GLY A 99 -23.32 -10.91 -0.40
N TRP A 100 -22.50 -11.49 0.48
CA TRP A 100 -22.85 -11.69 1.87
C TRP A 100 -22.49 -10.46 2.71
N THR A 101 -23.49 -9.90 3.38
CA THR A 101 -23.34 -8.81 4.36
C THR A 101 -23.58 -9.37 5.76
N PRO A 102 -22.71 -9.10 6.75
CA PRO A 102 -22.93 -9.54 8.11
C PRO A 102 -24.20 -8.86 8.68
N PRO A 103 -25.01 -9.56 9.49
CA PRO A 103 -26.16 -8.96 10.14
C PRO A 103 -25.69 -7.80 11.02
N GLN A 104 -26.31 -6.63 10.87
CA GLN A 104 -26.03 -5.50 11.75
C GLN A 104 -26.54 -5.88 13.13
N THR A 105 -25.62 -6.07 14.08
CA THR A 105 -25.99 -6.15 15.49
C THR A 105 -26.52 -4.78 15.89
N GLU A 106 -27.83 -4.61 15.88
CA GLU A 106 -28.51 -3.49 16.52
C GLU A 106 -28.01 -3.39 17.97
N SER A 107 -27.55 -2.19 18.34
CA SER A 107 -27.23 -1.81 19.72
C SER A 107 -28.22 -0.74 20.15
#